data_AF-A0ABD1MLI3-F1
#
_entry.id   AF-A0ABD1MLI3-F1
#
_cell.length_a   1.000
_cell.length_b   1.000
_cell.length_c   1.000
_cell.angle_alpha   90.00
_cell.angle_beta   90.00
_cell.angle_gamma   90.00
#
_symmetry.space_group_name_H-M   'P 1'
#
loop_
_entity.id
_entity.type
_entity.pdbx_description
1 polymer ?
#
loop_
_entity_poly.entity_id
_entity_poly.type
_entity_poly.pdbx_seq_one_letter_code
_entity_poly.pdbx_strand_id
1 'polypeptide(L)'
;MLITTILVSLIMLIVWKKSVWVVALFLAVVLIELLYLSSQMTKFTKGGFVPILLAFFLTLFMGIWHYVQKERYMFELKNKVSTEYMNKLVNNPNINRIPGIGLLYSELVQGIPPIFSHFIANISSIHSVVVFISIKAIPIAYVALDERFLFQQVKPREQRIFRCIVRHGYRDVLGDHVEFECQLVQHLKEFISLENFILEAEGTSTEGKTLTLGNENDMTTTTNATDEDIIVQSRVSSDSIQGFEVTKEFEFIEKQMENGVVYMLGEAEVVADPKSSIFNKVVVNHGYDFLRKNFREGDKPMAIPRKKLLKVGMTYEI
;
A
#
# COMPACT_ATOMS: atom_id res chain seq x y z
N MET A 1 -1.96 -35.12 21.70
CA MET A 1 -2.78 -36.32 21.90
C MET A 1 -4.09 -35.93 22.56
N LEU A 2 -4.14 -35.48 23.82
CA LEU A 2 -5.41 -35.03 24.43
C LEU A 2 -6.26 -34.04 23.60
N ILE A 3 -5.66 -32.96 23.10
CA ILE A 3 -6.38 -31.97 22.26
C ILE A 3 -6.90 -32.60 20.96
N THR A 4 -6.11 -33.47 20.32
CA THR A 4 -6.51 -34.14 19.09
C THR A 4 -7.62 -35.17 19.33
N THR A 5 -7.59 -35.89 20.45
CA THR A 5 -8.61 -36.88 20.83
C THR A 5 -9.93 -36.20 21.15
N ILE A 6 -9.91 -35.07 21.87
CA ILE A 6 -11.09 -34.24 22.13
C ILE A 6 -11.67 -33.68 20.82
N LEU A 7 -10.82 -33.17 19.93
CA LEU A 7 -11.25 -32.64 18.64
C LEU A 7 -11.86 -33.73 17.74
N VAL A 8 -11.25 -34.92 17.67
CA VAL A 8 -11.77 -36.06 16.91
C VAL A 8 -13.10 -36.55 17.50
N SER A 9 -13.22 -36.59 18.83
CA SER A 9 -14.48 -36.90 19.51
C SER A 9 -15.58 -35.90 19.16
N LEU A 10 -15.25 -34.60 19.10
CA LEU A 10 -16.18 -33.54 18.69
C LEU A 10 -16.61 -33.71 17.22
N ILE A 11 -15.67 -34.03 16.33
CA ILE A 11 -15.93 -34.28 14.90
C ILE A 11 -16.82 -35.53 14.71
N MET A 12 -16.58 -36.62 15.46
CA MET A 12 -17.41 -37.82 15.39
C MET A 12 -18.88 -37.56 15.76
N LEU A 13 -19.11 -36.65 16.71
CA LEU A 13 -20.44 -36.28 17.18
C LEU A 13 -21.13 -35.32 16.21
N ILE A 14 -20.45 -34.24 15.80
CA ILE A 14 -21.06 -33.16 15.01
C ILE A 14 -21.08 -33.49 13.52
N VAL A 15 -19.97 -33.97 12.97
CA VAL A 15 -19.79 -34.17 11.52
C VAL A 15 -20.22 -35.57 11.09
N TRP A 16 -19.76 -36.61 11.81
CA TRP A 16 -20.03 -38.01 11.41
C TRP A 16 -21.34 -38.56 11.96
N LYS A 17 -22.03 -37.83 12.85
CA LYS A 17 -23.32 -38.20 13.46
C LYS A 17 -23.36 -39.67 13.92
N LYS A 18 -22.25 -40.16 14.49
CA LYS A 18 -22.16 -41.54 14.97
C LYS A 18 -23.03 -41.72 16.21
N SER A 19 -23.46 -42.97 16.46
CA SER A 19 -24.26 -43.29 17.63
C SER A 19 -23.54 -42.85 18.91
N VAL A 20 -24.30 -42.29 19.85
CA VAL A 20 -23.77 -41.72 21.11
C VAL A 20 -22.89 -42.72 21.86
N TRP A 21 -23.21 -44.02 21.77
CA TRP A 21 -22.44 -45.10 22.37
C TRP A 21 -21.01 -45.24 21.83
N VAL A 22 -20.80 -45.05 20.52
CA VAL A 22 -19.47 -45.11 19.91
C VAL A 22 -18.62 -43.91 20.34
N VAL A 23 -19.25 -42.74 20.45
CA VAL A 23 -18.58 -41.54 20.96
C VAL A 23 -18.24 -41.71 22.44
N ALA A 24 -19.14 -42.27 23.26
CA ALA A 24 -18.91 -42.53 24.68
C ALA A 24 -17.75 -43.52 24.90
N LEU A 25 -17.64 -44.55 24.07
CA LEU A 25 -16.50 -45.48 24.10
C LEU A 25 -15.18 -44.77 23.77
N PHE A 26 -15.18 -43.91 22.76
CA PHE A 26 -13.98 -43.14 22.39
C PHE A 26 -13.59 -42.13 23.49
N LEU A 27 -14.57 -41.59 24.22
CA LEU A 27 -14.33 -40.71 25.36
C LEU A 27 -13.63 -41.42 26.52
N ALA A 28 -13.70 -42.75 26.62
CA ALA A 28 -12.90 -43.52 27.58
C ALA A 28 -11.39 -43.42 27.31
N VAL A 29 -10.97 -43.23 26.05
CA VAL A 29 -9.56 -42.98 25.69
C VAL A 29 -9.08 -41.66 26.28
N VAL A 30 -9.94 -40.65 26.35
CA VAL A 30 -9.63 -39.36 26.99
C VAL A 30 -9.30 -39.53 28.48
N LEU A 31 -9.96 -40.46 29.18
CA LEU A 31 -9.64 -40.75 30.59
C LEU A 31 -8.23 -41.32 30.76
N ILE A 32 -7.80 -42.22 29.87
CA ILE A 32 -6.44 -42.79 29.88
C ILE A 32 -5.42 -41.68 29.60
N GLU A 33 -5.70 -40.80 28.65
CA GLU A 33 -4.83 -39.67 28.34
C GLU A 33 -4.78 -38.62 29.47
N LEU A 34 -5.88 -38.41 30.21
CA LEU A 34 -5.92 -37.56 31.40
C LEU A 34 -5.06 -38.14 32.53
N LEU A 35 -5.09 -39.46 32.73
CA LEU A 35 -4.20 -40.13 33.68
C LEU A 35 -2.72 -39.98 33.27
N TYR A 36 -2.43 -40.13 31.97
CA TYR A 36 -1.09 -39.89 31.45
C TYR A 36 -0.65 -38.43 31.63
N LEU A 37 -1.53 -37.46 31.37
CA LEU A 37 -1.27 -36.04 31.61
C LEU A 37 -1.00 -35.74 33.09
N SER A 38 -1.79 -36.33 33.99
CA SER A 38 -1.60 -36.23 35.44
C SER A 38 -0.22 -36.77 35.86
N SER A 39 0.21 -37.90 35.27
CA SER A 39 1.56 -38.45 35.47
C SER A 39 2.64 -37.46 35.01
N GLN A 40 2.47 -36.82 33.86
CA GLN A 40 3.43 -35.83 33.37
C GLN A 40 3.47 -34.55 34.21
N MET A 41 2.36 -34.17 34.86
CA MET A 41 2.34 -33.03 35.80
C MET A 41 3.22 -33.26 37.03
N THR A 42 3.52 -34.50 37.43
CA THR A 42 4.46 -34.77 38.53
C THR A 42 5.91 -34.38 38.20
N LYS A 43 6.29 -34.44 36.91
CA LYS A 43 7.60 -34.01 36.42
C LYS A 43 7.66 -32.51 36.12
N PHE A 44 6.52 -31.82 36.18
CA PHE A 44 6.45 -30.37 35.98
C PHE A 44 7.34 -29.61 36.96
N THR A 45 7.31 -29.99 38.24
CA THR A 45 8.13 -29.39 39.31
C THR A 45 9.62 -29.65 39.14
N LYS A 46 10.00 -30.73 38.44
CA LYS A 46 11.40 -31.13 38.18
C LYS A 46 12.00 -30.47 36.93
N GLY A 47 11.28 -29.56 36.27
CA GLY A 47 11.79 -28.83 35.09
C GLY A 47 10.86 -28.84 33.88
N GLY A 48 9.72 -29.53 33.92
CA GLY A 48 8.73 -29.51 32.85
C GLY A 48 8.08 -28.13 32.61
N PHE A 49 8.23 -27.19 33.54
CA PHE A 49 7.75 -25.81 33.39
C PHE A 49 8.63 -24.93 32.48
N VAL A 50 9.90 -25.30 32.26
CA VAL A 50 10.87 -24.46 31.54
C VAL A 50 10.42 -24.15 30.10
N PRO A 51 9.95 -25.13 29.29
CA PRO A 51 9.47 -24.84 27.94
C PRO A 51 8.20 -23.98 27.93
N ILE A 52 7.31 -24.14 28.90
CA ILE A 52 6.09 -23.33 29.03
C ILE A 52 6.45 -21.89 29.34
N LEU A 53 7.38 -21.69 30.27
CA LEU A 53 7.87 -20.36 30.64
C LEU A 53 8.56 -19.67 29.44
N LEU A 54 9.40 -20.39 28.71
CA LEU A 54 10.04 -19.88 27.49
C LEU A 54 9.00 -19.50 26.43
N ALA A 55 8.03 -20.38 26.16
CA ALA A 55 6.95 -20.12 25.22
C ALA A 55 6.11 -18.90 25.62
N PHE A 56 5.84 -18.74 26.92
CA PHE A 56 5.13 -17.58 27.45
C PHE A 56 5.90 -16.27 27.18
N PHE A 57 7.21 -16.22 27.44
CA PHE A 57 8.02 -15.05 27.15
C PHE A 57 8.09 -14.72 25.66
N LEU A 58 8.32 -15.72 24.80
CA LEU A 58 8.34 -15.52 23.35
C LEU A 58 7.00 -15.03 22.82
N THR A 59 5.89 -15.58 23.34
CA THR A 59 4.54 -15.14 22.98
C THR A 59 4.28 -13.71 23.44
N LEU A 60 4.76 -13.33 24.63
CA LEU A 60 4.64 -11.96 25.12
C LEU A 60 5.41 -10.98 24.25
N PHE A 61 6.64 -11.30 23.85
CA PHE A 61 7.42 -10.44 22.94
C PHE A 61 6.76 -10.28 21.57
N MET A 62 6.34 -11.38 20.95
CA MET A 62 5.62 -11.33 19.67
C MET A 62 4.27 -10.63 19.79
N GLY A 63 3.56 -10.82 20.91
CA GLY A 63 2.29 -10.17 21.20
C GLY A 63 2.43 -8.65 21.31
N ILE A 64 3.43 -8.15 22.04
CA ILE A 64 3.74 -6.71 22.14
C ILE A 64 4.10 -6.15 20.77
N TRP A 65 4.99 -6.83 20.04
CA TRP A 65 5.41 -6.40 18.70
C TRP A 65 4.23 -6.32 17.74
N HIS A 66 3.42 -7.38 17.67
CA HIS A 66 2.25 -7.44 16.80
C HIS A 66 1.21 -6.38 17.17
N TYR A 67 0.95 -6.19 18.48
CA TYR A 67 0.00 -5.20 18.98
C TYR A 67 0.38 -3.78 18.54
N VAL A 68 1.64 -3.36 18.81
CA VAL A 68 2.09 -2.01 18.46
C VAL A 68 2.15 -1.80 16.95
N GLN A 69 2.64 -2.79 16.20
CA GLN A 69 2.68 -2.71 14.74
C GLN A 69 1.29 -2.57 14.13
N LYS A 70 0.30 -3.27 14.69
CA LYS A 70 -1.10 -3.17 14.28
C LYS A 70 -1.68 -1.79 14.59
N GLU A 71 -1.47 -1.27 15.80
CA GLU A 71 -1.96 0.06 16.17
C GLU A 71 -1.29 1.17 15.34
N ARG A 72 0.02 1.06 15.09
CA ARG A 72 0.76 1.95 14.17
C ARG A 72 0.12 2.01 12.78
N TYR A 73 -0.17 0.85 12.19
CA TYR A 73 -0.84 0.76 10.89
C TYR A 73 -2.26 1.33 10.92
N MET A 74 -3.02 1.05 11.99
CA MET A 74 -4.37 1.60 12.17
C MET A 74 -4.35 3.12 12.35
N PHE A 75 -3.33 3.67 13.02
CA PHE A 75 -3.13 5.10 13.17
C PHE A 75 -2.89 5.77 11.81
N GLU A 76 -2.02 5.22 10.97
CA GLU A 76 -1.78 5.73 9.61
C GLU A 76 -3.06 5.70 8.74
N LEU A 77 -3.85 4.63 8.84
CA LEU A 77 -5.12 4.51 8.12
C LEU A 77 -6.16 5.56 8.57
N LYS A 78 -6.26 5.81 9.88
CA LYS A 78 -7.18 6.79 10.46
C LYS A 78 -6.75 8.22 10.14
N ASN A 79 -5.45 8.50 10.22
CA ASN A 79 -4.85 9.81 9.98
C ASN A 79 -4.39 10.00 8.53
N LYS A 80 -5.04 9.32 7.58
CA LYS A 80 -4.79 9.55 6.16
C LYS A 80 -5.15 10.98 5.78
N VAL A 81 -4.30 11.59 4.95
CA VAL A 81 -4.52 12.97 4.52
C VAL A 81 -5.51 12.98 3.36
N SER A 82 -6.49 13.88 3.42
CA SER A 82 -7.43 14.07 2.31
C SER A 82 -6.73 14.69 1.11
N THR A 83 -7.17 14.32 -0.09
CA THR A 83 -6.67 14.90 -1.34
C THR A 83 -6.91 16.42 -1.38
N GLU A 84 -8.05 16.88 -0.85
CA GLU A 84 -8.37 18.30 -0.78
C GLU A 84 -7.40 19.11 0.09
N TYR A 85 -7.03 18.59 1.26
CA TYR A 85 -6.07 19.25 2.13
C TYR A 85 -4.70 19.34 1.44
N MET A 86 -4.29 18.25 0.80
CA MET A 86 -3.05 18.23 0.02
C MET A 86 -3.07 19.22 -1.14
N ASN A 87 -4.20 19.43 -1.78
CA ASN A 87 -4.31 20.42 -2.85
C ASN A 87 -4.13 21.85 -2.35
N LYS A 88 -4.75 22.17 -1.22
CA LYS A 88 -4.57 23.47 -0.58
C LYS A 88 -3.12 23.69 -0.17
N LEU A 89 -2.45 22.63 0.29
CA LEU A 89 -1.05 22.69 0.69
C LEU A 89 -0.15 22.90 -0.53
N VAL A 90 -0.27 22.07 -1.58
CA VAL A 90 0.57 22.14 -2.78
C VAL A 90 0.36 23.44 -3.58
N ASN A 91 -0.86 23.99 -3.58
CA ASN A 91 -1.16 25.25 -4.28
C ASN A 91 -0.79 26.50 -3.46
N ASN A 92 -0.27 26.33 -2.24
CA ASN A 92 0.19 27.46 -1.44
C ASN A 92 1.47 28.06 -2.09
N PRO A 93 1.50 29.37 -2.39
CA PRO A 93 2.65 30.01 -3.05
C PRO A 93 3.96 29.94 -2.25
N ASN A 94 3.89 29.61 -0.96
CA ASN A 94 5.07 29.43 -0.12
C ASN A 94 5.78 28.08 -0.33
N ILE A 95 5.21 27.17 -1.11
CA ILE A 95 5.75 25.83 -1.33
C ILE A 95 6.41 25.75 -2.70
N ASN A 96 7.74 25.60 -2.70
CA ASN A 96 8.51 25.59 -3.93
C ASN A 96 8.67 24.17 -4.51
N ARG A 97 8.50 24.02 -5.82
CA ARG A 97 8.82 22.78 -6.53
C ARG A 97 10.29 22.75 -6.92
N ILE A 98 11.05 21.79 -6.40
CA ILE A 98 12.44 21.57 -6.80
C ILE A 98 12.52 20.56 -7.96
N PRO A 99 13.50 20.70 -8.87
CA PRO A 99 13.72 19.71 -9.92
C PRO A 99 14.17 18.37 -9.32
N GLY A 100 13.74 17.26 -9.93
CA GLY A 100 14.04 15.90 -9.49
C GLY A 100 12.79 15.06 -9.21
N ILE A 101 13.01 13.76 -8.96
CA ILE A 101 11.97 12.80 -8.58
C ILE A 101 12.09 12.45 -7.09
N GLY A 102 11.00 12.64 -6.35
CA GLY A 102 10.91 12.26 -4.94
C GLY A 102 10.17 10.94 -4.77
N LEU A 103 10.85 9.90 -4.30
CA LEU A 103 10.27 8.58 -4.03
C LEU A 103 9.96 8.46 -2.53
N LEU A 104 8.68 8.51 -2.14
CA LEU A 104 8.28 8.37 -0.74
C LEU A 104 7.80 6.95 -0.46
N TYR A 105 8.52 6.22 0.40
CA TYR A 105 8.15 4.86 0.79
C TYR A 105 7.08 4.88 1.88
N SER A 106 5.96 4.20 1.64
CA SER A 106 4.89 4.05 2.62
C SER A 106 4.22 2.68 2.52
N GLU A 107 3.81 2.14 3.66
CA GLU A 107 3.04 0.89 3.75
C GLU A 107 1.55 1.07 3.36
N LEU A 108 1.10 2.32 3.26
CA LEU A 108 -0.30 2.70 3.03
C LEU A 108 -0.69 2.58 1.55
N VAL A 109 -1.58 1.62 1.24
CA VAL A 109 -2.05 1.35 -0.13
C VAL A 109 -3.05 2.38 -0.63
N GLN A 110 -3.83 3.02 0.27
CA GLN A 110 -4.88 3.97 -0.08
C GLN A 110 -4.76 5.27 0.72
N GLY A 111 -4.87 6.41 0.03
CA GLY A 111 -4.78 7.73 0.66
C GLY A 111 -3.34 8.22 0.86
N ILE A 112 -3.19 9.51 1.09
CA ILE A 112 -1.86 10.15 1.17
C ILE A 112 -1.32 9.95 2.59
N PRO A 113 -0.09 9.44 2.76
CA PRO A 113 0.44 9.15 4.10
C PRO A 113 0.69 10.46 4.87
N PRO A 114 0.37 10.51 6.18
CA PRO A 114 0.50 11.71 7.01
C PRO A 114 1.93 12.26 7.11
N ILE A 115 2.92 11.40 6.93
CA ILE A 115 4.33 11.79 6.89
C ILE A 115 4.61 12.81 5.79
N PHE A 116 3.87 12.76 4.67
CA PHE A 116 4.08 13.68 3.56
C PHE A 116 3.62 15.09 3.87
N SER A 117 2.46 15.25 4.53
CA SER A 117 2.03 16.57 5.01
C SER A 117 2.97 17.13 6.07
N HIS A 118 3.46 16.28 6.98
CA HIS A 118 4.43 16.69 8.00
C HIS A 118 5.77 17.13 7.37
N PHE A 119 6.23 16.41 6.34
CA PHE A 119 7.42 16.76 5.58
C PHE A 119 7.30 18.15 4.92
N ILE A 120 6.18 18.38 4.22
CA ILE A 120 5.94 19.64 3.51
C ILE A 120 5.86 20.82 4.49
N ALA A 121 5.24 20.63 5.65
CA ALA A 121 5.15 21.68 6.67
C ALA A 121 6.53 22.12 7.21
N ASN A 122 7.52 21.21 7.22
CA ASN A 122 8.84 21.49 7.77
C ASN A 122 9.86 22.01 6.73
N ILE A 123 9.81 21.53 5.48
CA ILE A 123 10.83 21.84 4.45
C ILE A 123 10.28 22.79 3.37
N SER A 124 8.96 23.06 3.34
CA SER A 124 8.27 23.95 2.38
C SER A 124 8.69 23.75 0.92
N SER A 125 9.07 22.52 0.56
CA SER A 125 9.51 22.18 -0.78
C SER A 125 9.08 20.76 -1.15
N ILE A 126 8.73 20.58 -2.41
CA ILE A 126 8.31 19.29 -2.98
C ILE A 126 9.05 19.02 -4.28
N HIS A 127 9.28 17.76 -4.61
CA HIS A 127 9.88 17.41 -5.89
C HIS A 127 8.89 17.67 -7.03
N SER A 128 9.43 17.89 -8.23
CA SER A 128 8.64 18.17 -9.43
C SER A 128 7.74 17.00 -9.80
N VAL A 129 8.22 15.77 -9.59
CA VAL A 129 7.46 14.52 -9.67
C VAL A 129 7.61 13.80 -8.33
N VAL A 130 6.49 13.42 -7.70
CA VAL A 130 6.50 12.66 -6.45
C VAL A 130 5.83 11.33 -6.68
N VAL A 131 6.47 10.23 -6.29
CA VAL A 131 5.90 8.89 -6.39
C VAL A 131 5.84 8.26 -5.00
N PHE A 132 4.64 7.96 -4.53
CA PHE A 132 4.41 7.16 -3.33
C PHE A 132 4.65 5.68 -3.65
N ILE A 133 5.70 5.08 -3.11
CA ILE A 133 6.04 3.68 -3.34
C ILE A 133 5.54 2.83 -2.17
N SER A 134 4.71 1.84 -2.49
CA SER A 134 4.24 0.81 -1.55
C SER A 134 4.71 -0.57 -1.99
N ILE A 135 5.65 -1.15 -1.25
CA ILE A 135 6.17 -2.49 -1.53
C ILE A 135 5.27 -3.53 -0.86
N LYS A 136 4.78 -4.50 -1.62
CA LYS A 136 3.93 -5.60 -1.13
C LYS A 136 4.47 -6.95 -1.57
N ALA A 137 4.83 -7.77 -0.58
CA ALA A 137 5.17 -9.16 -0.79
C ALA A 137 3.89 -9.97 -1.05
N ILE A 138 3.86 -10.70 -2.16
CA ILE A 138 2.77 -11.61 -2.51
C ILE A 138 3.25 -13.07 -2.46
N PRO A 139 2.40 -14.04 -2.09
CA PRO A 139 2.79 -15.43 -1.84
C PRO A 139 2.96 -16.24 -3.15
N ILE A 140 3.59 -15.66 -4.16
CA ILE A 140 3.94 -16.31 -5.43
C ILE A 140 5.45 -16.22 -5.66
N ALA A 141 5.99 -17.12 -6.49
CA ALA A 141 7.44 -17.21 -6.69
C ALA A 141 8.00 -15.96 -7.37
N TYR A 142 7.46 -15.63 -8.53
CA TYR A 142 7.84 -14.49 -9.36
C TYR A 142 6.57 -13.76 -9.80
N VAL A 143 6.61 -12.43 -9.81
CA VAL A 143 5.54 -11.60 -10.39
C VAL A 143 5.90 -11.26 -11.83
N ALA A 144 4.93 -11.27 -12.74
CA ALA A 144 5.13 -10.76 -14.10
C ALA A 144 5.49 -9.26 -14.07
N LEU A 145 6.33 -8.80 -15.01
CA LEU A 145 6.80 -7.41 -15.05
C LEU A 145 5.64 -6.41 -15.15
N ASP A 146 4.63 -6.71 -15.96
CA ASP A 146 3.45 -5.87 -16.17
C ASP A 146 2.57 -5.74 -14.92
N GLU A 147 2.58 -6.74 -14.04
CA GLU A 147 1.83 -6.74 -12.77
C GLU A 147 2.69 -6.29 -11.57
N ARG A 148 3.99 -6.08 -11.79
CA ARG A 148 4.97 -5.72 -10.75
C ARG A 148 4.78 -4.29 -10.30
N PHE A 149 4.55 -3.37 -11.23
CA PHE A 149 4.38 -1.94 -10.97
C PHE A 149 2.96 -1.51 -11.28
N LEU A 150 2.17 -1.29 -10.24
CA LEU A 150 0.80 -0.77 -10.41
C LEU A 150 0.77 0.71 -10.10
N PHE A 151 0.58 1.52 -11.13
CA PHE A 151 0.48 2.96 -11.00
C PHE A 151 -0.97 3.42 -10.82
N GLN A 152 -1.12 4.46 -10.01
CA GLN A 152 -2.36 5.20 -9.85
C GLN A 152 -2.03 6.68 -9.68
N GLN A 153 -2.74 7.55 -10.40
CA GLN A 153 -2.59 8.99 -10.21
C GLN A 153 -3.36 9.48 -8.98
N VAL A 154 -2.71 10.33 -8.17
CA VAL A 154 -3.39 11.01 -7.07
C VAL A 154 -4.00 12.29 -7.64
N LYS A 155 -5.33 12.40 -7.60
CA LYS A 155 -6.05 13.58 -8.10
C LYS A 155 -5.72 14.81 -7.24
N PRO A 156 -5.51 16.00 -7.84
CA PRO A 156 -5.60 16.39 -9.26
C PRO A 156 -4.32 16.13 -10.07
N ARG A 157 -4.50 15.87 -11.38
CA ARG A 157 -3.43 15.52 -12.34
C ARG A 157 -2.29 16.55 -12.42
N GLU A 158 -2.63 17.82 -12.28
CA GLU A 158 -1.71 18.97 -12.35
C GLU A 158 -0.53 18.86 -11.37
N GLN A 159 -0.72 18.15 -10.26
CA GLN A 159 0.29 18.08 -9.21
C GLN A 159 1.39 17.05 -9.48
N ARG A 160 1.27 16.18 -10.51
CA ARG A 160 2.26 15.15 -10.85
C ARG A 160 2.69 14.30 -9.64
N ILE A 161 1.69 13.94 -8.84
CA ILE A 161 1.84 13.04 -7.69
C ILE A 161 1.25 11.69 -8.09
N PHE A 162 2.10 10.69 -8.10
CA PHE A 162 1.74 9.33 -8.47
C PHE A 162 1.85 8.40 -7.27
N ARG A 163 1.14 7.28 -7.35
CA ARG A 163 1.27 6.15 -6.45
C ARG A 163 1.72 4.96 -7.27
N CYS A 164 2.68 4.22 -6.75
CA CYS A 164 3.15 2.98 -7.33
C CYS A 164 3.12 1.88 -6.26
N ILE A 165 2.36 0.82 -6.51
CA ILE A 165 2.39 -0.39 -5.70
C ILE A 165 3.34 -1.36 -6.39
N VAL A 166 4.47 -1.65 -5.73
CA VAL A 166 5.47 -2.59 -6.21
C VAL A 166 5.18 -3.95 -5.59
N ARG A 167 4.68 -4.89 -6.40
CA ARG A 167 4.45 -6.27 -5.98
C ARG A 167 5.72 -7.08 -6.19
N HIS A 168 6.07 -7.92 -5.23
CA HIS A 168 7.17 -8.86 -5.41
C HIS A 168 6.82 -10.22 -4.83
N GLY A 169 7.28 -11.26 -5.50
CA GLY A 169 7.23 -12.64 -5.06
C GLY A 169 8.33 -12.94 -4.05
N TYR A 170 8.28 -14.14 -3.48
CA TYR A 170 9.27 -14.59 -2.50
C TYR A 170 10.63 -14.98 -3.13
N ARG A 171 10.69 -15.16 -4.46
CA ARG A 171 11.95 -15.39 -5.21
C ARG A 171 12.35 -14.19 -6.07
N ASP A 172 11.58 -13.12 -6.08
CA ASP A 172 11.95 -11.91 -6.80
C ASP A 172 13.11 -11.21 -6.08
N VAL A 173 14.22 -11.07 -6.80
CA VAL A 173 15.31 -10.21 -6.36
C VAL A 173 14.97 -8.78 -6.77
N LEU A 174 14.93 -7.87 -5.80
CA LEU A 174 14.94 -6.44 -6.11
C LEU A 174 16.38 -6.11 -6.55
N GLY A 175 16.53 -5.75 -7.82
CA GLY A 175 17.81 -5.46 -8.45
C GLY A 175 18.49 -4.21 -7.88
N ASP A 176 19.48 -3.70 -8.61
CA ASP A 176 20.15 -2.45 -8.20
C ASP A 176 19.17 -1.27 -8.22
N HIS A 177 19.42 -0.26 -7.39
CA HIS A 177 18.60 0.92 -7.29
C HIS A 177 18.46 1.66 -8.63
N VAL A 178 19.52 1.67 -9.46
CA VAL A 178 19.49 2.29 -10.80
C VAL A 178 18.54 1.54 -11.74
N GLU A 179 18.59 0.21 -11.74
CA GLU A 179 17.70 -0.62 -12.56
C GLU A 179 16.24 -0.41 -12.13
N PHE A 180 16.00 -0.34 -10.82
CA PHE A 180 14.68 -0.02 -10.28
C PHE A 180 14.20 1.39 -10.68
N GLU A 181 15.06 2.41 -10.59
CA GLU A 181 14.75 3.78 -11.03
C GLU A 181 14.33 3.79 -12.51
N CYS A 182 15.08 3.11 -13.38
CA CYS A 182 14.75 3.00 -14.81
C CYS A 182 13.43 2.27 -15.07
N GLN A 183 13.20 1.11 -14.43
CA GLN A 183 11.95 0.36 -14.58
C GLN A 183 10.74 1.16 -14.08
N LEU A 184 10.88 1.86 -12.96
CA LEU A 184 9.83 2.70 -12.40
C LEU A 184 9.44 3.82 -13.38
N VAL A 185 10.42 4.51 -13.97
CA VAL A 185 10.16 5.60 -14.93
C VAL A 185 9.56 5.08 -16.23
N GLN A 186 10.02 3.93 -16.72
CA GLN A 186 9.47 3.30 -17.92
C GLN A 186 7.97 2.98 -17.76
N HIS A 187 7.60 2.29 -16.68
CA HIS A 187 6.20 1.97 -16.41
C HIS A 187 5.35 3.20 -16.04
N LEU A 188 5.97 4.26 -15.48
CA LEU A 188 5.27 5.53 -15.27
C LEU A 188 4.88 6.19 -16.61
N LYS A 189 5.75 6.15 -17.62
CA LYS A 189 5.43 6.67 -18.96
C LYS A 189 4.31 5.86 -19.62
N GLU A 190 4.39 4.54 -19.55
CA GLU A 190 3.34 3.64 -20.05
C GLU A 190 1.99 3.93 -19.40
N PHE A 191 1.98 4.12 -18.07
CA PHE A 191 0.78 4.51 -17.33
C PHE A 191 0.20 5.85 -17.81
N ILE A 192 1.03 6.88 -17.98
CA ILE A 192 0.58 8.20 -18.45
C ILE A 192 -0.02 8.11 -19.86
N SER A 193 0.61 7.34 -20.76
CA SER A 193 0.10 7.07 -22.10
C SER A 193 -1.29 6.44 -22.06
N LEU A 194 -1.45 5.39 -21.24
CA LEU A 194 -2.70 4.65 -21.12
C LEU A 194 -3.81 5.51 -20.51
N GLU A 195 -3.49 6.28 -19.47
CA GLU A 195 -4.46 7.15 -18.81
C GLU A 195 -4.95 8.26 -19.75
N ASN A 196 -4.07 8.84 -20.57
CA ASN A 196 -4.47 9.81 -21.59
C ASN A 196 -5.39 9.19 -22.65
N PHE A 197 -5.08 7.97 -23.12
CA PHE A 197 -5.92 7.24 -24.06
C PHE A 197 -7.32 6.91 -23.50
N ILE A 198 -7.42 6.54 -22.22
CA ILE A 198 -8.72 6.28 -21.57
C ILE A 198 -9.57 7.56 -21.52
N LEU A 199 -8.95 8.72 -21.23
CA LEU A 199 -9.65 9.99 -21.20
C LEU A 199 -10.17 10.41 -22.59
N GLU A 200 -9.45 10.07 -23.67
CA GLU A 200 -9.93 10.27 -25.05
C GLU A 200 -11.19 9.44 -25.34
N ALA A 201 -11.21 8.18 -24.88
CA ALA A 201 -12.36 7.29 -25.04
C ALA A 201 -13.57 7.71 -24.18
N GLU A 202 -13.34 8.25 -22.98
CA GLU A 202 -14.43 8.77 -22.14
C GLU A 202 -14.98 10.11 -22.65
N GLY A 203 -14.12 11.01 -23.13
CA GLY A 203 -14.50 12.31 -23.71
C GLY A 203 -15.38 12.19 -24.96
N THR A 204 -15.16 11.16 -25.77
CA THR A 204 -15.97 10.90 -26.99
C THR A 204 -17.36 10.31 -26.71
N SER A 205 -17.63 9.82 -25.49
CA SER A 205 -18.91 9.19 -25.14
C SER A 205 -19.97 10.16 -24.56
N THR A 206 -19.59 11.40 -24.26
CA THR A 206 -20.46 12.34 -23.51
C THR A 206 -21.12 13.43 -24.40
N GLU A 207 -20.79 13.51 -25.69
CA GLU A 207 -21.39 14.47 -26.64
C GLU A 207 -22.55 13.90 -27.49
N GLY A 208 -23.18 12.80 -27.05
CA GLY A 208 -24.19 12.08 -27.82
C GLY A 208 -25.58 12.00 -27.20
N LYS A 209 -26.07 13.00 -26.45
CA LYS A 209 -27.49 13.00 -26.02
C LYS A 209 -28.05 14.37 -25.61
N THR A 210 -28.26 15.27 -26.56
CA THR A 210 -29.35 16.27 -26.49
C THR A 210 -29.72 16.69 -27.91
N LEU A 211 -30.66 15.98 -28.53
CA LEU A 211 -31.44 16.50 -29.63
C LEU A 211 -32.92 16.21 -29.34
N THR A 212 -33.61 17.29 -29.02
CA THR A 212 -35.05 17.45 -28.94
C THR A 212 -35.72 16.98 -30.23
N LEU A 213 -36.77 16.19 -30.09
CA LEU A 213 -37.69 15.81 -31.17
C LEU A 213 -38.25 17.09 -31.82
N GLY A 214 -37.89 17.34 -33.09
CA GLY A 214 -38.54 18.33 -33.93
C GLY A 214 -39.78 17.73 -34.60
N ASN A 215 -40.90 18.45 -34.52
CA ASN A 215 -42.03 18.24 -35.41
C ASN A 215 -41.70 18.75 -36.81
N GLU A 216 -42.13 18.00 -37.81
CA GLU A 216 -42.04 18.27 -39.25
C GLU A 216 -42.74 19.58 -39.65
N ASN A 217 -42.20 20.28 -40.66
CA ASN A 217 -42.89 20.55 -41.94
C ASN A 217 -42.01 21.35 -42.93
N ASP A 218 -42.11 20.93 -44.19
CA ASP A 218 -41.98 21.65 -45.47
C ASP A 218 -40.63 22.14 -46.07
N MET A 219 -40.29 21.45 -47.17
CA MET A 219 -40.24 21.96 -48.56
C MET A 219 -39.00 22.71 -49.11
N THR A 220 -38.34 21.99 -50.05
CA THR A 220 -37.69 22.43 -51.32
C THR A 220 -36.31 23.11 -51.39
N THR A 221 -35.57 22.62 -52.40
CA THR A 221 -34.57 23.25 -53.30
C THR A 221 -33.08 23.20 -52.96
N THR A 222 -32.38 22.30 -53.67
CA THR A 222 -31.05 22.41 -54.31
C THR A 222 -30.02 23.40 -53.74
N THR A 223 -28.84 22.90 -53.35
CA THR A 223 -27.56 23.19 -54.06
C THR A 223 -26.42 22.32 -53.50
N ASN A 224 -25.55 21.88 -54.41
CA ASN A 224 -24.38 21.06 -54.15
C ASN A 224 -23.28 21.88 -53.47
N ALA A 225 -22.74 21.38 -52.35
CA ALA A 225 -21.36 21.61 -51.91
C ALA A 225 -20.97 20.51 -50.91
N THR A 226 -19.75 20.02 -51.03
CA THR A 226 -19.15 18.90 -50.31
C THR A 226 -18.89 19.24 -48.84
N ASP A 227 -19.58 18.55 -47.93
CA ASP A 227 -19.47 18.70 -46.46
C ASP A 227 -18.63 17.59 -45.78
N GLU A 228 -17.75 16.90 -46.53
CA GLU A 228 -16.86 15.88 -45.95
C GLU A 228 -15.51 16.43 -45.42
N ASP A 229 -15.14 17.68 -45.74
CA ASP A 229 -13.81 18.21 -45.40
C ASP A 229 -13.71 18.86 -44.01
N ILE A 230 -14.83 19.23 -43.37
CA ILE A 230 -14.82 19.98 -42.10
C ILE A 230 -14.70 19.05 -40.86
N ILE A 231 -15.14 17.80 -40.97
CA ILE A 231 -15.14 16.83 -39.86
C ILE A 231 -13.81 16.06 -39.77
N VAL A 232 -13.07 15.93 -40.88
CA VAL A 232 -11.77 15.25 -40.90
C VAL A 232 -10.67 16.15 -40.34
N GLN A 233 -10.74 17.46 -40.58
CA GLN A 233 -9.70 18.40 -40.15
C GLN A 233 -9.71 18.65 -38.62
N SER A 234 -10.86 18.49 -37.97
CA SER A 234 -11.00 18.57 -36.51
C SER A 234 -10.48 17.30 -35.80
N ARG A 235 -10.63 16.12 -36.40
CA ARG A 235 -10.09 14.85 -35.85
C ARG A 235 -8.57 14.73 -35.96
N VAL A 236 -7.98 15.17 -37.08
CA VAL A 236 -6.51 15.15 -37.28
C VAL A 236 -5.79 16.16 -36.36
N SER A 237 -6.48 17.23 -35.95
CA SER A 237 -5.91 18.25 -35.06
C SER A 237 -5.88 17.83 -33.59
N SER A 238 -6.88 17.09 -33.10
CA SER A 238 -6.91 16.68 -31.68
C SER A 238 -5.89 15.59 -31.36
N ASP A 239 -5.77 14.55 -32.20
CA ASP A 239 -4.78 13.46 -32.03
C ASP A 239 -3.34 13.98 -32.08
N SER A 240 -3.05 14.96 -32.97
CA SER A 240 -1.71 15.51 -33.14
C SER A 240 -1.32 16.49 -32.03
N ILE A 241 -2.26 17.25 -31.47
CA ILE A 241 -2.01 18.19 -30.37
C ILE A 241 -1.80 17.45 -29.04
N GLN A 242 -2.58 16.40 -28.76
CA GLN A 242 -2.45 15.64 -27.50
C GLN A 242 -1.29 14.63 -27.52
N GLY A 243 -1.00 13.96 -28.64
CA GLY A 243 0.22 13.15 -28.76
C GLY A 243 1.49 13.96 -28.51
N PHE A 244 1.49 15.24 -28.92
CA PHE A 244 2.57 16.19 -28.63
C PHE A 244 2.64 16.57 -27.14
N GLU A 245 1.51 16.67 -26.45
CA GLU A 245 1.46 16.94 -25.01
C GLU A 245 1.96 15.75 -24.17
N VAL A 246 1.61 14.52 -24.54
CA VAL A 246 2.17 13.30 -23.90
C VAL A 246 3.68 13.21 -24.11
N THR A 247 4.16 13.53 -25.33
CA THR A 247 5.59 13.50 -25.64
C THR A 247 6.36 14.52 -24.79
N LYS A 248 5.80 15.73 -24.58
CA LYS A 248 6.37 16.73 -23.66
C LYS A 248 6.37 16.26 -22.20
N GLU A 249 5.32 15.57 -21.76
CA GLU A 249 5.29 15.00 -20.41
C GLU A 249 6.38 13.93 -20.22
N PHE A 250 6.66 13.12 -21.25
CA PHE A 250 7.73 12.13 -21.21
C PHE A 250 9.12 12.78 -21.15
N GLU A 251 9.38 13.76 -22.00
CA GLU A 251 10.62 14.55 -21.97
C GLU A 251 10.81 15.25 -20.61
N PHE A 252 9.71 15.77 -20.04
CA PHE A 252 9.74 16.38 -18.72
C PHE A 252 10.14 15.37 -17.62
N ILE A 253 9.57 14.16 -17.62
CA ILE A 253 9.89 13.12 -16.64
C ILE A 253 11.33 12.65 -16.79
N GLU A 254 11.81 12.44 -18.02
CA GLU A 254 13.22 12.10 -18.27
C GLU A 254 14.16 13.17 -17.72
N LYS A 255 13.87 14.44 -18.01
CA LYS A 255 14.64 15.55 -17.45
C LYS A 255 14.61 15.58 -15.92
N GLN A 256 13.49 15.24 -15.28
CA GLN A 256 13.44 15.13 -13.82
C GLN A 256 14.26 13.95 -13.29
N MET A 257 14.32 12.84 -14.02
CA MET A 257 15.18 11.70 -13.67
C MET A 257 16.66 12.09 -13.73
N GLU A 258 17.08 12.85 -14.76
CA GLU A 258 18.45 13.38 -14.89
C GLU A 258 18.85 14.33 -13.76
N ASN A 259 17.90 15.14 -13.27
CA ASN A 259 18.11 16.01 -12.11
C ASN A 259 18.30 15.23 -10.79
N GLY A 260 18.02 13.93 -10.80
CA GLY A 260 18.28 13.02 -9.70
C GLY A 260 17.03 12.55 -8.96
N VAL A 261 17.19 11.41 -8.28
CA VAL A 261 16.14 10.73 -7.51
C VAL A 261 16.48 10.80 -6.02
N VAL A 262 15.55 11.30 -5.21
CA VAL A 262 15.67 11.36 -3.74
C VAL A 262 14.71 10.37 -3.13
N TYR A 263 15.23 9.55 -2.22
CA TYR A 263 14.46 8.54 -1.50
C TYR A 263 14.03 9.10 -0.15
N MET A 264 12.74 9.17 0.09
CA MET A 264 12.17 9.61 1.36
C MET A 264 11.58 8.42 2.10
N LEU A 265 11.99 8.23 3.35
CA LEU A 265 11.47 7.17 4.22
C LEU A 265 10.93 7.77 5.51
N GLY A 266 9.67 7.45 5.84
CA GLY A 266 9.09 7.77 7.12
C GLY A 266 9.64 6.86 8.22
N GLU A 267 10.15 7.46 9.30
CA GLU A 267 10.45 6.75 10.55
C GLU A 267 9.41 7.16 11.59
N ALA A 268 8.47 6.27 11.86
CA ALA A 268 7.44 6.46 12.85
C ALA A 268 7.96 6.05 14.24
N GLU A 269 8.07 7.01 15.15
CA GLU A 269 8.30 6.75 16.57
C GLU A 269 6.95 6.60 17.27
N VAL A 270 6.72 5.49 17.95
CA VAL A 270 5.43 5.16 18.53
C VAL A 270 5.47 5.43 20.02
N VAL A 271 4.59 6.30 20.51
CA VAL A 271 4.51 6.72 21.91
C VAL A 271 3.08 6.47 22.41
N ALA A 272 2.93 6.05 23.66
CA ALA A 272 1.60 5.90 24.25
C ALA A 272 0.92 7.25 24.50
N ASP A 273 -0.37 7.34 24.17
CA ASP A 273 -1.22 8.50 24.47
C ASP A 273 -1.17 8.83 25.99
N PRO A 274 -1.05 10.11 26.38
CA PRO A 274 -1.08 10.54 27.78
C PRO A 274 -2.29 10.05 28.59
N LYS A 275 -3.42 9.76 27.93
CA LYS A 275 -4.66 9.26 28.55
C LYS A 275 -4.74 7.74 28.63
N SER A 276 -3.81 7.01 28.00
CA SER A 276 -3.78 5.55 28.02
C SER A 276 -3.47 4.97 29.40
N SER A 277 -3.89 3.72 29.61
CA SER A 277 -3.64 2.99 30.86
C SER A 277 -2.14 2.87 31.15
N ILE A 278 -1.78 2.78 32.44
CA ILE A 278 -0.38 2.63 32.87
C ILE A 278 0.25 1.38 32.22
N PHE A 279 -0.52 0.30 32.08
CA PHE A 279 -0.08 -0.91 31.42
C PHE A 279 0.28 -0.65 29.95
N ASN A 280 -0.58 0.02 29.18
CA ASN A 280 -0.31 0.35 27.78
C ASN A 280 0.92 1.24 27.64
N LYS A 281 1.10 2.21 28.55
CA LYS A 281 2.29 3.07 28.58
C LYS A 281 3.58 2.27 28.79
N VAL A 282 3.58 1.31 29.72
CA VAL A 282 4.73 0.43 29.95
C VAL A 282 4.99 -0.46 28.73
N VAL A 283 3.94 -1.03 28.14
CA VAL A 283 4.06 -1.90 26.96
C VAL A 283 4.64 -1.15 25.76
N VAL A 284 4.16 0.06 25.47
CA VAL A 284 4.59 0.84 24.30
C VAL A 284 5.94 1.52 24.56
N ASN A 285 6.06 2.35 25.60
CA ASN A 285 7.25 3.20 25.80
C ASN A 285 8.46 2.43 26.34
N HIS A 286 8.28 1.25 26.94
CA HIS A 286 9.39 0.44 27.42
C HIS A 286 9.49 -0.89 26.70
N GLY A 287 8.39 -1.66 26.65
CA GLY A 287 8.38 -2.98 26.01
C GLY A 287 8.72 -2.93 24.53
N TYR A 288 7.96 -2.15 23.76
CA TYR A 288 8.18 -2.02 22.32
C TYR A 288 9.46 -1.26 21.98
N ASP A 289 9.78 -0.17 22.69
CA ASP A 289 11.03 0.55 22.47
C ASP A 289 12.28 -0.31 22.73
N PHE A 290 12.24 -1.15 23.77
CA PHE A 290 13.31 -2.12 24.00
C PHE A 290 13.39 -3.13 22.86
N LEU A 291 12.25 -3.68 22.42
CA LEU A 291 12.21 -4.60 21.29
C LEU A 291 12.76 -3.94 20.01
N ARG A 292 12.32 -2.74 19.68
CA ARG A 292 12.75 -2.00 18.49
C ARG A 292 14.25 -1.69 18.49
N LYS A 293 14.84 -1.38 19.66
CA LYS A 293 16.28 -1.09 19.78
C LYS A 293 17.15 -2.35 19.67
N ASN A 294 16.66 -3.49 20.16
CA ASN A 294 17.43 -4.73 20.21
C ASN A 294 17.20 -5.64 19.00
N PHE A 295 16.01 -5.61 18.40
CA PHE A 295 15.67 -6.37 17.21
C PHE A 295 15.83 -5.49 15.98
N ARG A 296 16.57 -5.99 14.99
CA ARG A 296 16.82 -5.30 13.71
C ARG A 296 15.48 -4.92 13.09
N GLU A 297 15.26 -3.63 12.80
CA GLU A 297 14.14 -3.20 11.96
C GLU A 297 14.15 -4.06 10.69
N GLY A 298 13.01 -4.71 10.42
CA GLY A 298 12.86 -5.65 9.31
C GLY A 298 13.42 -5.04 8.03
N ASP A 299 14.18 -5.87 7.31
CA ASP A 299 14.95 -5.48 6.13
C ASP A 299 14.15 -4.53 5.25
N LYS A 300 14.61 -3.27 5.17
CA LYS A 300 14.13 -2.31 4.17
C LYS A 300 14.39 -3.01 2.84
N PRO A 301 13.36 -3.43 2.09
CA PRO A 301 13.51 -4.44 1.03
C PRO A 301 14.28 -3.93 -0.20
N MET A 302 14.94 -2.78 -0.10
CA MET A 302 15.60 -2.12 -1.20
C MET A 302 16.98 -1.60 -0.79
N ALA A 303 17.96 -1.81 -1.66
CA ALA A 303 19.31 -1.26 -1.59
C ALA A 303 19.30 0.26 -1.87
N ILE A 304 18.55 1.03 -1.06
CA ILE A 304 18.45 2.47 -1.23
C ILE A 304 19.83 3.10 -1.00
N PRO A 305 20.36 3.89 -1.95
CA PRO A 305 21.65 4.53 -1.79
C PRO A 305 21.60 5.51 -0.61
N ARG A 306 22.43 5.26 0.42
CA ARG A 306 22.44 6.08 1.65
C ARG A 306 22.69 7.57 1.41
N LYS A 307 23.40 7.91 0.33
CA LYS A 307 23.69 9.31 -0.06
C LYS A 307 22.46 10.06 -0.57
N LYS A 308 21.43 9.36 -1.06
CA LYS A 308 20.19 9.95 -1.60
C LYS A 308 18.98 9.69 -0.68
N LEU A 309 19.20 9.17 0.54
CA LEU A 309 18.14 8.82 1.49
C LEU A 309 17.89 9.97 2.47
N LEU A 310 16.65 10.44 2.50
CA LEU A 310 16.10 11.37 3.47
C LEU A 310 15.15 10.63 4.42
N LYS A 311 15.47 10.63 5.70
CA LYS A 311 14.61 10.05 6.73
C LYS A 311 13.79 11.16 7.38
N VAL A 312 12.47 10.98 7.41
CA VAL A 312 11.54 11.92 8.03
C VAL A 312 10.96 11.27 9.28
N GLY A 313 11.26 11.82 10.45
CA GLY A 313 10.69 11.36 11.72
C GLY A 313 9.28 11.90 11.92
N MET A 314 8.38 11.06 12.45
CA MET A 314 7.07 11.49 12.95
C MET A 314 6.68 10.66 14.17
N THR A 315 6.12 11.33 15.18
CA THR A 315 5.64 10.66 16.40
C THR A 315 4.17 10.25 16.22
N TYR A 316 3.86 8.98 16.47
CA TYR A 316 2.51 8.44 16.49
C TYR A 316 2.11 8.20 17.94
N GLU A 317 1.06 8.88 18.37
CA GLU A 317 0.49 8.71 19.69
C GLU A 317 -0.63 7.66 19.61
N ILE A 318 -0.43 6.49 20.26
CA ILE A 318 -1.35 5.34 20.25
C ILE A 318 -1.88 4.96 21.63
#